data_AF-A0A0F9GBF0-F1
#
_entry.id   AF-A0A0F9GBF0-F1
#
_cell.length_a   1.000
_cell.length_b   1.000
_cell.length_c   1.000
_cell.angle_alpha   90.00
_cell.angle_beta   90.00
_cell.angle_gamma   90.00
#
_symmetry.space_group_name_H-M   'P 1'
#
loop_
_entity.id
_entity.type
_entity.pdbx_description
1 polymer ?
#
loop_
_entity_poly.entity_id
_entity_poly.type
_entity_poly.pdbx_seq_one_letter_code
_entity_poly.pdbx_strand_id
1 'polypeptide(L)'
;MLDHNDEQLIKDAKEGGAVLVTWDRVVRLAAGGITPYEALDQAKGAGTGTKEAQAEVSRLRTLTPAELTIMSDAGNKTYEHFRQHIKVSPKLAKLIRQLRVERDYSWRTVARFYSEVWRAPWGGNQLAGMVICEKAAKLLGEDFLQPPWN
;
A
#
# COMPACT_ATOMS: atom_id res chain seq x y z
N MET A 1 -13.35 -5.24 7.31
CA MET A 1 -14.58 -4.63 6.75
C MET A 1 -14.11 -3.66 5.70
N LEU A 2 -14.54 -3.80 4.45
CA LEU A 2 -14.16 -2.91 3.36
C LEU A 2 -14.81 -1.55 3.62
N ASP A 3 -14.08 -0.45 3.42
CA ASP A 3 -14.67 0.87 3.55
C ASP A 3 -15.49 1.24 2.29
N HIS A 4 -16.33 2.25 2.40
CA HIS A 4 -17.22 2.68 1.29
C HIS A 4 -16.44 3.05 0.01
N ASN A 5 -15.19 3.50 0.13
CA ASN A 5 -14.35 3.80 -1.03
C ASN A 5 -13.74 2.53 -1.62
N ASP A 6 -13.44 1.52 -0.80
CA ASP A 6 -13.03 0.19 -1.28
C ASP A 6 -14.16 -0.46 -2.08
N GLU A 7 -15.40 -0.34 -1.61
CA GLU A 7 -16.59 -0.83 -2.33
C GLU A 7 -16.79 -0.12 -3.67
N GLN A 8 -16.62 1.20 -3.70
CA GLN A 8 -16.72 2.00 -4.93
C GLN A 8 -15.59 1.67 -5.92
N LEU A 9 -14.36 1.48 -5.45
CA LEU A 9 -13.23 1.04 -6.29
C LEU A 9 -13.46 -0.35 -6.87
N ILE A 10 -14.03 -1.29 -6.10
CA ILE A 10 -14.40 -2.63 -6.58
C ILE A 10 -15.47 -2.54 -7.68
N LYS A 11 -16.42 -1.63 -7.53
CA LYS A 11 -17.46 -1.38 -8.53
C LYS A 11 -16.84 -0.81 -9.82
N ASP A 12 -15.99 0.21 -9.70
CA ASP A 12 -15.32 0.85 -10.83
C ASP A 12 -14.38 -0.14 -11.56
N ALA A 13 -13.76 -1.07 -10.84
CA ALA A 13 -12.96 -2.16 -11.42
C ALA A 13 -13.80 -3.12 -12.29
N LYS A 14 -14.99 -3.49 -11.80
CA LYS A 14 -15.90 -4.41 -12.50
C LYS A 14 -16.50 -3.79 -13.76
N GLU A 15 -16.60 -2.47 -13.81
CA GLU A 15 -17.13 -1.71 -14.94
C GLU A 15 -16.04 -1.32 -15.97
N GLY A 16 -14.81 -1.85 -15.83
CA GLY A 16 -13.73 -1.67 -16.81
C GLY A 16 -12.83 -0.44 -16.54
N GLY A 17 -12.93 0.17 -15.37
CA GLY A 17 -12.01 1.23 -14.93
C GLY A 17 -10.62 0.69 -14.56
N ALA A 18 -9.57 1.39 -14.97
CA ALA A 18 -8.19 1.05 -14.60
C ALA A 18 -7.98 1.30 -13.09
N VAL A 19 -7.91 0.22 -12.30
CA VAL A 19 -7.61 0.31 -10.87
C VAL A 19 -6.10 0.38 -10.65
N LEU A 20 -5.65 1.47 -10.06
CA LEU A 20 -4.27 1.67 -9.62
C LEU A 20 -3.93 0.78 -8.42
N VAL A 21 -2.83 0.03 -8.58
CA VAL A 21 -2.19 -1.03 -7.78
C VAL A 21 -1.85 -0.65 -6.32
N THR A 22 -2.81 -0.17 -5.53
CA THR A 22 -2.53 0.25 -4.14
C THR A 22 -3.30 -0.50 -3.07
N TRP A 23 -4.11 -1.49 -3.43
CA TRP A 23 -4.87 -2.31 -2.49
C TRP A 23 -4.71 -3.80 -2.81
N ASP A 24 -3.47 -4.26 -2.66
CA ASP A 24 -3.00 -5.63 -2.83
C ASP A 24 -3.93 -6.69 -2.18
N ARG A 25 -4.50 -6.41 -1.00
CA ARG A 25 -5.43 -7.32 -0.30
C ARG A 25 -6.78 -7.50 -1.00
N VAL A 26 -7.37 -6.43 -1.54
CA VAL A 26 -8.67 -6.47 -2.24
C VAL A 26 -8.53 -7.21 -3.56
N VAL A 27 -7.43 -6.93 -4.25
CA VAL A 27 -7.06 -7.59 -5.50
C VAL A 27 -6.80 -9.09 -5.28
N ARG A 28 -6.06 -9.47 -4.22
CA ARG A 28 -5.83 -10.88 -3.85
C ARG A 28 -7.11 -11.60 -3.45
N LEU A 29 -7.96 -11.01 -2.61
CA LEU A 29 -9.20 -11.65 -2.17
C LEU A 29 -10.21 -11.84 -3.32
N ALA A 30 -10.34 -10.86 -4.22
CA ALA A 30 -11.26 -10.94 -5.35
C ALA A 30 -10.79 -11.94 -6.44
N ALA A 31 -9.49 -12.20 -6.55
CA ALA A 31 -8.90 -13.09 -7.56
C ALA A 31 -8.53 -14.50 -7.02
N GLY A 32 -9.01 -14.89 -5.83
CA GLY A 32 -8.74 -16.22 -5.27
C GLY A 32 -7.33 -16.41 -4.69
N GLY A 33 -6.65 -15.32 -4.34
CA GLY A 33 -5.37 -15.31 -3.62
C GLY A 33 -4.16 -14.90 -4.45
N ILE A 34 -4.29 -14.87 -5.78
CA ILE A 34 -3.21 -14.49 -6.71
C ILE A 34 -3.49 -13.11 -7.30
N THR A 35 -2.45 -12.28 -7.36
CA THR A 35 -2.54 -10.97 -8.01
C THR A 35 -2.75 -11.13 -9.52
N PRO A 36 -3.35 -10.14 -10.21
CA PRO A 36 -3.46 -10.10 -11.66
C PRO A 36 -2.13 -10.31 -12.38
N TYR A 37 -1.02 -9.90 -11.77
CA TYR A 37 0.34 -10.11 -12.29
C TYR A 37 0.80 -11.56 -12.15
N GLU A 38 0.52 -12.21 -11.01
CA GLU A 38 0.83 -13.64 -10.82
C GLU A 38 -0.04 -14.52 -11.72
N ALA A 39 -1.33 -14.20 -11.88
CA ALA A 39 -2.21 -14.88 -12.83
C ALA A 39 -1.71 -14.70 -14.27
N LEU A 40 -1.22 -13.51 -14.60
CA LEU A 40 -0.64 -13.21 -15.90
C LEU A 40 0.69 -13.93 -16.14
N ASP A 41 1.58 -13.98 -15.15
CA ASP A 41 2.86 -14.70 -15.26
C ASP A 41 2.64 -16.21 -15.38
N GLN A 42 1.65 -16.74 -14.66
CA GLN A 42 1.19 -18.13 -14.83
C GLN A 42 0.61 -18.35 -16.24
N ALA A 43 -0.23 -17.45 -16.74
CA ALA A 43 -0.81 -17.55 -18.08
C ALA A 43 0.24 -17.40 -19.19
N LYS A 44 1.28 -16.58 -18.99
CA LYS A 44 2.45 -16.48 -19.87
C LYS A 44 3.27 -17.76 -19.86
N GLY A 45 3.54 -18.33 -18.68
CA GLY A 45 4.24 -19.61 -18.53
C GLY A 45 3.46 -20.79 -19.13
N ALA A 46 2.13 -20.73 -19.12
CA ALA A 46 1.24 -21.74 -19.69
C ALA A 46 0.82 -21.46 -21.14
N GLY A 47 1.26 -20.36 -21.75
CA GLY A 47 0.93 -19.99 -23.14
C GLY A 47 -0.56 -19.69 -23.41
N THR A 48 -1.35 -19.34 -22.38
CA THR A 48 -2.83 -19.32 -22.41
C THR A 48 -3.45 -18.00 -21.93
N GLY A 49 -2.76 -16.86 -22.08
CA GLY A 49 -3.35 -15.55 -21.78
C GLY A 49 -4.44 -15.14 -22.78
N THR A 50 -5.57 -14.59 -22.30
CA THR A 50 -6.61 -14.00 -23.17
C THR A 50 -6.06 -12.84 -23.99
N LYS A 51 -6.65 -12.55 -25.16
CA LYS A 51 -6.20 -11.45 -26.04
C LYS A 51 -6.24 -10.10 -25.33
N GLU A 52 -7.22 -9.90 -24.46
CA GLU A 52 -7.39 -8.70 -23.64
C GLU A 52 -6.26 -8.57 -22.60
N ALA A 53 -5.87 -9.66 -21.94
CA ALA A 53 -4.76 -9.66 -21.00
C ALA A 53 -3.41 -9.41 -21.72
N GLN A 54 -3.22 -9.99 -22.91
CA GLN A 54 -2.03 -9.73 -23.74
C GLN A 54 -1.98 -8.27 -24.20
N ALA A 55 -3.11 -7.68 -24.59
CA ALA A 55 -3.21 -6.28 -24.97
C ALA A 55 -2.91 -5.33 -23.80
N GLU A 56 -3.40 -5.63 -22.59
CA GLU A 56 -3.12 -4.78 -21.42
C GLU A 56 -1.64 -4.85 -21.00
N VAL A 57 -1.03 -6.03 -21.10
CA VAL A 57 0.42 -6.18 -20.88
C VAL A 57 1.25 -5.47 -21.92
N SER A 58 0.81 -5.45 -23.18
CA SER A 58 1.50 -4.70 -24.23
C SER A 58 1.53 -3.19 -23.97
N ARG A 59 0.61 -2.69 -23.13
CA ARG A 59 0.58 -1.30 -22.65
C ARG A 59 1.46 -1.06 -21.42
N LEU A 60 1.88 -2.11 -20.72
CA LEU A 60 2.78 -1.98 -19.58
C LEU A 60 4.17 -1.67 -20.09
N ARG A 61 4.63 -0.45 -19.84
CA ARG A 61 6.02 -0.07 -20.03
C ARG A 61 6.90 -0.87 -19.07
N THR A 62 7.85 -1.62 -19.62
CA THR A 62 8.93 -2.19 -18.82
C THR A 62 9.84 -1.06 -18.34
N LEU A 63 10.07 -1.01 -17.03
CA LEU A 63 11.05 -0.09 -16.46
C LEU A 63 12.45 -0.68 -16.63
N THR A 64 13.37 0.15 -17.08
CA THR A 64 14.80 -0.20 -17.11
C THR A 64 15.35 -0.25 -15.68
N PRO A 65 16.46 -0.98 -15.44
CA PRO A 65 17.14 -0.95 -14.15
C PRO A 65 17.48 0.47 -13.66
N ALA A 66 17.87 1.37 -14.58
CA ALA A 66 18.16 2.76 -14.24
C ALA A 66 16.92 3.52 -13.75
N GLU A 67 15.76 3.30 -14.38
CA GLU A 67 14.50 3.91 -13.96
C GLU A 67 14.04 3.37 -12.61
N LEU A 68 14.21 2.07 -12.35
CA LEU A 68 13.95 1.48 -11.05
C LEU A 68 14.84 2.09 -9.96
N THR A 69 16.13 2.31 -10.24
CA THR A 69 17.05 3.00 -9.31
C THR A 69 16.57 4.42 -9.00
N ILE A 70 16.18 5.19 -10.02
CA ILE A 70 15.66 6.56 -9.83
C ILE A 70 14.42 6.54 -8.93
N MET A 71 13.48 5.61 -9.17
CA MET A 71 12.28 5.47 -8.36
C MET A 71 12.60 5.06 -6.91
N SER A 72 13.54 4.12 -6.74
CA SER A 72 14.02 3.68 -5.42
C SER A 72 14.63 4.86 -4.64
N ASP A 73 15.50 5.65 -5.28
CA ASP A 73 16.13 6.82 -4.66
C ASP A 73 15.09 7.88 -4.27
N ALA A 74 14.10 8.12 -5.12
CA ALA A 74 12.99 9.03 -4.80
C ALA A 74 12.16 8.53 -3.61
N GLY A 75 11.90 7.21 -3.55
CA GLY A 75 11.24 6.55 -2.44
C GLY A 75 12.02 6.71 -1.13
N ASN A 76 13.33 6.42 -1.14
CA ASN A 76 14.21 6.56 0.02
C ASN A 76 14.27 8.00 0.53
N LYS A 77 14.43 8.98 -0.37
CA LYS A 77 14.40 10.40 -0.02
C LYS A 77 13.07 10.82 0.62
N THR A 78 11.96 10.31 0.09
CA THR A 78 10.61 10.58 0.63
C THR A 78 10.44 9.94 2.01
N TYR A 79 10.90 8.71 2.21
CA TYR A 79 10.86 8.01 3.49
C TYR A 79 11.65 8.79 4.55
N GLU A 80 12.89 9.17 4.25
CA GLU A 80 13.73 9.95 5.17
C GLU A 80 13.15 11.35 5.46
N HIS A 81 12.57 12.01 4.46
CA HIS A 81 11.83 13.26 4.66
C HIS A 81 10.71 13.08 5.70
N PHE A 82 9.89 12.02 5.56
CA PHE A 82 8.85 11.73 6.55
C PHE A 82 9.42 11.37 7.92
N ARG A 83 10.50 10.57 8.00
CA ARG A 83 11.14 10.24 9.29
C ARG A 83 11.61 11.47 10.04
N GLN A 84 12.10 12.50 9.35
CA GLN A 84 12.54 13.73 9.99
C GLN A 84 11.37 14.57 10.51
N HIS A 85 10.29 14.69 9.73
CA HIS A 85 9.23 15.68 9.96
C HIS A 85 8.00 15.13 10.69
N ILE A 86 7.65 13.85 10.53
CA ILE A 86 6.53 13.25 11.26
C ILE A 86 6.92 13.06 12.73
N LYS A 87 6.09 13.57 13.65
CA LYS A 87 6.31 13.45 15.09
C LYS A 87 5.17 12.65 15.72
N VAL A 88 5.50 11.53 16.36
CA VAL A 88 4.53 10.71 17.10
C VAL A 88 4.77 10.94 18.59
N SER A 89 3.71 11.20 19.36
CA SER A 89 3.77 11.31 20.81
C SER A 89 3.47 9.95 21.48
N PRO A 90 3.83 9.73 22.75
CA PRO A 90 3.52 8.46 23.43
C PRO A 90 2.02 8.13 23.49
N LYS A 91 1.16 9.14 23.67
CA LYS A 91 -0.29 8.97 23.63
C LYS A 91 -0.76 8.53 22.25
N LEU A 92 -0.19 9.12 21.21
CA LEU A 92 -0.50 8.77 19.83
C LEU A 92 0.03 7.40 19.45
N ALA A 93 1.21 7.01 19.94
CA ALA A 93 1.79 5.70 19.68
C ALA A 93 0.84 4.57 20.11
N LYS A 94 0.20 4.70 21.28
CA LYS A 94 -0.82 3.76 21.76
C LYS A 94 -2.01 3.67 20.79
N LEU A 95 -2.53 4.81 20.35
CA LEU A 95 -3.64 4.86 19.39
C LEU A 95 -3.24 4.23 18.04
N ILE A 96 -2.05 4.55 17.51
CA ILE A 96 -1.53 3.97 16.26
C ILE A 96 -1.42 2.45 16.38
N ARG A 97 -0.91 1.93 17.50
CA ARG A 97 -0.85 0.49 17.74
C ARG A 97 -2.23 -0.14 17.76
N GLN A 98 -3.21 0.46 18.42
CA GLN A 98 -4.60 -0.03 18.39
C GLN A 98 -5.15 -0.07 16.96
N LEU A 99 -4.95 1.00 16.18
CA LEU A 99 -5.40 1.05 14.79
C LEU A 99 -4.72 -0.03 13.94
N ARG A 100 -3.38 -0.10 13.97
CA ARG A 100 -2.59 -0.99 13.12
C ARG A 100 -2.74 -2.46 13.51
N VAL A 101 -2.61 -2.78 14.80
CA VAL A 101 -2.49 -4.14 15.30
C VAL A 101 -3.85 -4.72 15.69
N GLU A 102 -4.65 -3.99 16.47
CA GLU A 102 -5.90 -4.53 17.00
C GLU A 102 -7.06 -4.41 16.01
N ARG A 103 -7.06 -3.35 15.19
CA ARG A 103 -8.08 -3.10 14.16
C ARG A 103 -7.64 -3.46 12.74
N ASP A 104 -6.41 -3.98 12.58
CA ASP A 104 -5.85 -4.42 11.30
C ASP A 104 -5.86 -3.33 10.21
N TYR A 105 -5.59 -2.06 10.59
CA TYR A 105 -5.50 -0.97 9.63
C TYR A 105 -4.24 -1.13 8.78
N SER A 106 -4.36 -0.90 7.47
CA SER A 106 -3.18 -0.82 6.59
C SER A 106 -2.35 0.43 6.92
N TRP A 107 -1.07 0.45 6.50
CA TRP A 107 -0.24 1.65 6.63
C TRP A 107 -0.87 2.87 5.92
N ARG A 108 -1.53 2.67 4.77
CA ARG A 108 -2.27 3.75 4.07
C ARG A 108 -3.41 4.28 4.91
N THR A 109 -4.16 3.40 5.56
CA THR A 109 -5.31 3.77 6.41
C THR A 109 -4.83 4.54 7.64
N VAL A 110 -3.73 4.09 8.26
CA VAL A 110 -3.07 4.83 9.35
C VAL A 110 -2.59 6.21 8.89
N ALA A 111 -1.96 6.29 7.71
CA ALA A 111 -1.51 7.54 7.12
C ALA A 111 -2.66 8.51 6.89
N ARG A 112 -3.78 8.02 6.30
CA ARG A 112 -4.98 8.82 6.05
C ARG A 112 -5.58 9.36 7.35
N PHE A 113 -5.78 8.50 8.34
CA PHE A 113 -6.26 8.91 9.66
C PHE A 113 -5.39 10.01 10.27
N TYR A 114 -4.06 9.83 10.21
CA TYR A 114 -3.12 10.83 10.70
C TYR A 114 -3.22 12.14 9.90
N SER A 115 -3.23 12.05 8.58
CA SER A 115 -3.32 13.20 7.68
C SER A 115 -4.58 14.02 7.93
N GLU A 116 -5.73 13.37 8.18
CA GLU A 116 -6.99 14.04 8.50
C GLU A 116 -6.94 14.77 9.84
N VAL A 117 -6.43 14.11 10.88
CA VAL A 117 -6.36 14.69 12.24
C VAL A 117 -5.36 15.85 12.31
N TRP A 118 -4.22 15.74 11.61
CA TRP A 118 -3.15 16.75 11.61
C TRP A 118 -3.17 17.69 10.41
N ARG A 119 -4.19 17.61 9.54
CA ARG A 119 -4.30 18.36 8.27
C ARG A 119 -3.03 18.29 7.42
N ALA A 120 -2.37 17.13 7.43
CA ALA A 120 -1.12 16.95 6.74
C ALA A 120 -1.37 16.64 5.25
N PRO A 121 -0.59 17.15 4.30
CA PRO A 121 -0.94 17.12 2.87
C PRO A 121 -0.70 15.78 2.16
N TRP A 122 -0.30 14.73 2.89
CA TRP A 122 0.15 13.46 2.30
C TRP A 122 -0.89 12.34 2.31
N GLY A 123 -2.08 12.54 2.88
CA GLY A 123 -3.20 11.61 2.78
C GLY A 123 -2.83 10.17 3.16
N GLY A 124 -3.26 9.21 2.34
CA GLY A 124 -2.95 7.79 2.51
C GLY A 124 -1.59 7.33 2.00
N ASN A 125 -0.56 8.20 2.02
CA ASN A 125 0.78 7.84 1.52
C ASN A 125 1.36 6.66 2.31
N GLN A 126 1.73 5.59 1.60
CA GLN A 126 2.25 4.35 2.17
C GLN A 126 3.50 4.58 3.03
N LEU A 127 4.48 5.33 2.50
CA LEU A 127 5.76 5.59 3.19
C LEU A 127 5.54 6.38 4.47
N ALA A 128 4.61 7.34 4.46
CA ALA A 128 4.27 8.08 5.65
C ALA A 128 3.62 7.18 6.71
N GLY A 129 2.71 6.29 6.29
CA GLY A 129 2.10 5.28 7.16
C GLY A 129 3.12 4.35 7.82
N MET A 130 4.11 3.90 7.04
CA MET A 130 5.24 3.12 7.56
C MET A 130 6.02 3.88 8.62
N VAL A 131 6.40 5.13 8.34
CA VAL A 131 7.14 5.97 9.31
C VAL A 131 6.37 6.21 10.59
N ILE A 132 5.05 6.42 10.51
CA ILE A 132 4.20 6.58 11.70
C ILE A 132 4.21 5.30 12.54
N CYS A 133 4.06 4.14 11.90
CA CYS A 133 4.07 2.84 12.59
C CYS A 133 5.45 2.54 13.18
N GLU A 134 6.53 2.79 12.44
CA GLU A 134 7.92 2.67 12.92
C GLU A 134 8.12 3.49 14.20
N LYS A 135 7.73 4.77 14.19
CA LYS A 135 7.87 5.65 15.35
C LYS A 135 6.98 5.24 16.52
N ALA A 136 5.77 4.78 16.24
CA ALA A 136 4.86 4.31 17.27
C ALA A 136 5.41 3.05 17.96
N ALA A 137 5.82 2.04 17.18
CA ALA A 137 6.43 0.82 17.70
C ALA A 137 7.66 1.14 18.55
N LYS A 138 8.57 1.98 18.04
CA LYS A 138 9.77 2.41 18.78
C LYS A 138 9.45 3.07 20.12
N LEU A 139 8.42 3.91 20.19
CA LEU A 139 7.98 4.55 21.44
C LEU A 139 7.37 3.56 22.44
N LEU A 140 6.88 2.42 21.98
CA LEU A 140 6.31 1.36 22.80
C LEU A 140 7.32 0.24 23.11
N GLY A 141 8.56 0.35 22.61
CA GLY A 141 9.58 -0.68 22.77
C GLY A 141 9.35 -1.92 21.90
N GLU A 142 8.57 -1.79 20.82
CA GLU A 142 8.24 -2.85 19.88
C GLU A 142 8.98 -2.64 18.54
N ASP A 143 9.08 -3.70 17.73
CA ASP A 143 9.61 -3.64 16.36
C ASP A 143 8.45 -3.70 15.35
N PHE A 144 8.39 -2.70 14.46
CA PHE A 144 7.32 -2.60 13.46
C PHE A 144 7.46 -3.60 12.30
N LEU A 145 8.63 -4.22 12.13
CA LEU A 145 8.87 -5.25 11.11
C LEU A 145 8.53 -6.66 11.57
N GLN A 146 8.24 -6.84 12.86
CA GLN A 146 7.92 -8.12 13.46
C GLN A 146 6.44 -8.21 13.83
N PRO A 147 5.89 -9.42 14.01
CA PRO A 147 4.59 -9.57 14.64
C PRO A 147 4.54 -8.82 16.00
N PRO A 148 3.45 -8.10 16.31
CA PRO A 148 2.16 -8.14 15.62
C PRO A 148 1.96 -7.01 14.58
N TRP A 149 3.00 -6.26 14.22
CA TRP A 149 2.90 -5.11 13.32
C TRP A 149 2.94 -5.48 11.84
N ASN A 150 3.62 -6.58 11.50
CA ASN A 150 3.83 -7.07 10.15
C ASN A 150 3.65 -8.59 10.09
#